data_AF-A0A2N2BZ06-F1
#
_entry.id   AF-A0A2N2BZ06-F1
#
_cell.length_a   1.000
_cell.length_b   1.000
_cell.length_c   1.000
_cell.angle_alpha   90.00
_cell.angle_beta   90.00
_cell.angle_gamma   90.00
#
_symmetry.space_group_name_H-M   'P 1'
#
loop_
_entity.id
_entity.type
_entity.pdbx_description
1 polymer ?
#
loop_
_entity_poly.entity_id
_entity_poly.type
_entity_poly.pdbx_seq_one_letter_code
_entity_poly.pdbx_strand_id
1 'polypeptide(L)'
;MPEDSLFEQNPSWAGFDMLQAFINACHARDMELHIWMPIYYVGHGNSSNYSKSVGAKKPEWLSLTNTGSYYEANDTDKFMFLSPANPEVKEFLLNTYEYILTNYDIDGFQLDYIRYAARGTTDFGYDSTTVNAFKAKYGITPEFNTKASYWSNWVAFRASYVTDMVKSARELINRVSPQVVLSADVSPDFSHAYNYIYQDSAKWLEEGYLDMIHPMAYGEGYVDLMKQYISLAGDCYVGVGLGVFMSEFQAEDMLRQATEVSSIKAAGSVFFEASTYLNKGCGSLLTSTLYRNRALSPTYDERRSVLLLTEQAVTRIEEVILPKGAITSAKAAEVKSKLNVIKTSADAGLTEQVILNINSAITTVNTITNNAVKQALLDDLNYSKTIAVKALEVYNNVNNFFRTESINGNSVIIGFDGGTVDSMRVSDAKLLLGGIVTVTDKNGSSLSDNARLGTGQVLSNGKYKYTIVIMGDVNGDGAIGSVDYLLTKRIFLGTYTPDDYQIRAAAITDGVAPRASDYLKIKRHFLGSYNLFS
;
A
#
# COMPACT_ATOMS: atom_id res chain seq x y z
N MET A 1 -13.04 -5.56 -14.40
CA MET A 1 -13.81 -5.31 -13.17
C MET A 1 -14.59 -6.57 -12.82
N PRO A 2 -14.96 -6.79 -11.55
CA PRO A 2 -15.88 -7.86 -11.18
C PRO A 2 -17.18 -7.79 -12.00
N GLU A 3 -17.77 -8.95 -12.33
CA GLU A 3 -18.94 -9.04 -13.22
C GLU A 3 -20.14 -8.23 -12.72
N ASP A 4 -20.26 -8.08 -11.39
CA ASP A 4 -21.32 -7.31 -10.71
C ASP A 4 -20.87 -5.93 -10.20
N SER A 5 -19.77 -5.38 -10.73
CA SER A 5 -19.29 -4.07 -10.27
C SER A 5 -20.26 -2.95 -10.62
N LEU A 6 -20.57 -2.10 -9.64
CA LEU A 6 -21.33 -0.87 -9.88
C LEU A 6 -20.50 0.21 -10.58
N PHE A 7 -19.17 0.08 -10.60
CA PHE A 7 -18.29 0.95 -11.37
C PHE A 7 -18.34 0.60 -12.85
N GLU A 8 -18.62 1.60 -13.67
CA GLU A 8 -18.53 1.49 -15.12
C GLU A 8 -17.28 2.19 -15.64
N GLN A 9 -16.68 1.60 -16.67
CA GLN A 9 -15.60 2.27 -17.39
C GLN A 9 -16.13 3.59 -17.98
N ASN A 10 -15.32 4.64 -17.85
CA ASN A 10 -15.63 5.91 -18.52
C ASN A 10 -15.76 5.64 -20.04
N PRO A 11 -16.88 6.05 -20.68
CA PRO A 11 -17.15 5.76 -22.08
C PRO A 11 -16.06 6.24 -23.05
N SER A 12 -15.34 7.31 -22.70
CA SER A 12 -14.23 7.82 -23.50
C SER A 12 -13.05 6.84 -23.61
N TRP A 13 -12.98 5.83 -22.74
CA TRP A 13 -11.92 4.81 -22.68
C TRP A 13 -12.42 3.41 -23.03
N ALA A 14 -13.61 3.29 -23.65
CA ALA A 14 -14.24 2.00 -23.91
C ALA A 14 -13.29 1.01 -24.61
N GLY A 15 -13.07 -0.16 -24.01
CA GLY A 15 -12.21 -1.21 -24.55
C GLY A 15 -10.70 -0.95 -24.41
N PHE A 16 -10.31 0.13 -23.72
CA PHE A 16 -8.91 0.45 -23.45
C PHE A 16 -8.60 0.36 -21.96
N ASP A 17 -7.67 -0.51 -21.58
CA ASP A 17 -7.22 -0.62 -20.19
C ASP A 17 -6.24 0.51 -19.86
N MET A 18 -6.79 1.63 -19.38
CA MET A 18 -6.03 2.81 -18.97
C MET A 18 -5.04 2.50 -17.85
N LEU A 19 -5.42 1.67 -16.88
CA LEU A 19 -4.57 1.39 -15.73
C LEU A 19 -3.34 0.59 -16.17
N GLN A 20 -3.52 -0.47 -16.97
CA GLN A 20 -2.41 -1.24 -17.52
C GLN A 20 -1.48 -0.37 -18.38
N ALA A 21 -2.03 0.58 -19.15
CA ALA A 21 -1.22 1.49 -19.94
C ALA A 21 -0.33 2.39 -19.06
N PHE A 22 -0.85 2.89 -17.93
CA PHE A 22 -0.07 3.67 -16.97
C PHE A 22 1.00 2.84 -16.26
N ILE A 23 0.66 1.62 -15.82
CA ILE A 23 1.61 0.69 -15.19
C ILE A 23 2.81 0.47 -16.12
N ASN A 24 2.54 0.05 -17.36
CA ASN A 24 3.58 -0.20 -18.35
C ASN A 24 4.45 1.04 -18.62
N ALA A 25 3.84 2.23 -18.64
CA ALA A 25 4.56 3.48 -18.89
C ALA A 25 5.44 3.90 -17.71
N CYS A 26 4.97 3.75 -16.47
CA CYS A 26 5.71 4.08 -15.26
C CYS A 26 6.88 3.11 -15.05
N HIS A 27 6.63 1.80 -15.10
CA HIS A 27 7.67 0.78 -14.90
C HIS A 27 8.77 0.85 -15.95
N ALA A 28 8.46 1.16 -17.22
CA ALA A 28 9.45 1.38 -18.26
C ALA A 28 10.39 2.59 -18.02
N ARG A 29 10.11 3.40 -16.99
CA ARG A 29 10.88 4.60 -16.60
C ARG A 29 11.46 4.51 -15.19
N ASP A 30 11.40 3.34 -14.56
CA ASP A 30 11.67 3.13 -13.13
C ASP A 30 10.87 4.10 -12.23
N MET A 31 9.58 4.26 -12.54
CA MET A 31 8.65 5.04 -11.72
C MET A 31 7.62 4.10 -11.11
N GLU A 32 7.34 4.29 -9.84
CA GLU A 32 6.22 3.66 -9.16
C GLU A 32 4.90 4.28 -9.63
N LEU A 33 3.86 3.47 -9.81
CA LEU A 33 2.49 3.89 -9.98
C LEU A 33 1.69 3.62 -8.70
N HIS A 34 1.29 4.69 -8.04
CA HIS A 34 0.37 4.65 -6.91
C HIS A 34 -1.02 5.02 -7.42
N ILE A 35 -1.99 4.12 -7.29
CA ILE A 35 -3.34 4.39 -7.78
C ILE A 35 -4.10 5.32 -6.82
N TRP A 36 -4.45 6.49 -7.33
CA TRP A 36 -5.24 7.46 -6.59
C TRP A 36 -6.73 7.10 -6.66
N MET A 37 -7.29 6.59 -5.55
CA MET A 37 -8.64 6.03 -5.50
C MET A 37 -9.55 6.85 -4.58
N PRO A 38 -10.60 7.51 -5.14
CA PRO A 38 -11.67 8.07 -4.33
C PRO A 38 -12.42 6.96 -3.58
N ILE A 39 -12.51 7.07 -2.25
CA ILE A 39 -13.13 6.06 -1.41
C ILE A 39 -14.65 6.27 -1.33
N TYR A 40 -15.08 7.40 -0.76
CA TYR A 40 -16.50 7.67 -0.58
C TYR A 40 -17.08 8.61 -1.62
N TYR A 41 -16.26 9.45 -2.25
CA TYR A 41 -16.70 10.37 -3.29
C TYR A 41 -17.05 9.60 -4.58
N VAL A 42 -18.28 9.74 -5.06
CA VAL A 42 -18.83 8.98 -6.20
C VAL A 42 -19.35 9.86 -7.34
N GLY A 43 -18.82 11.07 -7.45
CA GLY A 43 -19.08 11.96 -8.58
C GLY A 43 -20.06 13.09 -8.27
N HIS A 44 -20.45 13.77 -9.35
CA HIS A 44 -21.29 14.97 -9.36
C HIS A 44 -22.72 14.63 -9.77
N GLY A 45 -23.71 15.15 -9.03
CA GLY A 45 -25.13 15.03 -9.37
C GLY A 45 -25.54 15.84 -10.61
N ASN A 46 -24.69 16.77 -11.08
CA ASN A 46 -24.93 17.55 -12.31
C ASN A 46 -24.23 16.96 -13.56
N SER A 47 -23.47 15.87 -13.41
CA SER A 47 -22.70 15.27 -14.50
C SER A 47 -23.60 14.66 -15.58
N SER A 48 -23.20 14.77 -16.85
CA SER A 48 -23.84 14.05 -17.96
C SER A 48 -23.73 12.53 -17.83
N ASN A 49 -22.78 12.04 -17.02
CA ASN A 49 -22.60 10.63 -16.71
C ASN A 49 -23.23 10.22 -15.36
N TYR A 50 -24.05 11.06 -14.74
CA TYR A 50 -24.64 10.80 -13.42
C TYR A 50 -25.32 9.43 -13.35
N SER A 51 -26.10 9.04 -14.36
CA SER A 51 -26.82 7.74 -14.40
C SER A 51 -25.92 6.50 -14.32
N LYS A 52 -24.61 6.65 -14.60
CA LYS A 52 -23.60 5.58 -14.50
C LYS A 52 -22.90 5.53 -13.15
N SER A 53 -23.03 6.59 -12.35
CA SER A 53 -22.39 6.68 -11.04
C SER A 53 -23.02 5.70 -10.04
N VAL A 54 -22.23 5.27 -9.07
CA VAL A 54 -22.72 4.47 -7.93
C VAL A 54 -23.84 5.21 -7.20
N GLY A 55 -23.72 6.53 -7.03
CA GLY A 55 -24.74 7.36 -6.38
C GLY A 55 -26.10 7.38 -7.09
N ALA A 56 -26.14 7.23 -8.42
CA ALA A 56 -27.41 7.11 -9.15
C ALA A 56 -28.00 5.69 -9.11
N LYS A 57 -27.14 4.67 -9.12
CA LYS A 57 -27.56 3.25 -9.07
C LYS A 57 -28.00 2.82 -7.69
N LYS A 58 -27.41 3.41 -6.65
CA LYS A 58 -27.61 3.12 -5.23
C LYS A 58 -27.79 4.41 -4.42
N PRO A 59 -28.86 5.19 -4.66
CA PRO A 59 -29.11 6.42 -3.90
C PRO A 59 -29.27 6.18 -2.40
N GLU A 60 -29.74 4.99 -1.99
CA GLU A 60 -29.85 4.56 -0.60
C GLU A 60 -28.50 4.39 0.11
N TRP A 61 -27.39 4.35 -0.63
CA TRP A 61 -26.04 4.29 -0.08
C TRP A 61 -25.43 5.67 0.19
N LEU A 62 -26.06 6.75 -0.27
CA LEU A 62 -25.52 8.10 -0.12
C LEU A 62 -25.64 8.60 1.33
N SER A 63 -24.58 9.26 1.80
CA SER A 63 -24.60 9.98 3.06
C SER A 63 -25.51 11.20 2.97
N LEU A 64 -26.32 11.43 4.00
CA LEU A 64 -27.19 12.60 4.08
C LEU A 64 -26.57 13.71 4.94
N THR A 65 -26.87 14.95 4.56
CA THR A 65 -26.61 16.13 5.36
C THR A 65 -27.54 16.20 6.57
N ASN A 66 -27.21 17.05 7.54
CA ASN A 66 -28.07 17.47 8.65
C ASN A 66 -29.41 18.10 8.22
N THR A 67 -29.59 18.41 6.94
CA THR A 67 -30.83 18.92 6.34
C THR A 67 -31.54 17.89 5.46
N GLY A 68 -31.01 16.67 5.33
CA GLY A 68 -31.58 15.59 4.53
C GLY A 68 -31.24 15.63 3.03
N SER A 69 -30.23 16.40 2.61
CA SER A 69 -29.73 16.45 1.22
C SER A 69 -28.58 15.46 0.99
N TYR A 70 -28.31 15.07 -0.26
CA TYR A 70 -27.15 14.23 -0.64
C TYR A 70 -25.85 15.03 -0.80
N TYR A 71 -25.95 16.34 -0.92
CA TYR A 71 -24.84 17.25 -1.18
C TYR A 71 -25.07 18.58 -0.45
N GLU A 72 -24.00 19.36 -0.34
CA GLU A 72 -24.01 20.63 0.38
C GLU A 72 -24.96 21.67 -0.24
N ALA A 73 -25.55 22.51 0.61
CA ALA A 73 -26.33 23.64 0.16
C ALA A 73 -25.46 24.62 -0.63
N ASN A 74 -25.90 24.97 -1.85
CA ASN A 74 -25.18 25.81 -2.82
C ASN A 74 -23.98 25.15 -3.52
N ASP A 75 -23.75 23.85 -3.33
CA ASP A 75 -22.82 23.11 -4.18
C ASP A 75 -23.42 22.99 -5.60
N THR A 76 -22.84 23.72 -6.54
CA THR A 76 -23.27 23.73 -7.95
C THR A 76 -22.95 22.42 -8.67
N ASP A 77 -21.92 21.72 -8.20
CA ASP A 77 -21.46 20.44 -8.77
C ASP A 77 -22.14 19.24 -8.12
N LYS A 78 -22.74 19.43 -6.94
CA LYS A 78 -23.51 18.41 -6.22
C LYS A 78 -22.66 17.18 -5.96
N PHE A 79 -21.54 17.36 -5.28
CA PHE A 79 -20.64 16.29 -4.89
C PHE A 79 -21.37 15.28 -4.00
N MET A 80 -21.36 14.02 -4.42
CA MET A 80 -22.04 12.94 -3.72
C MET A 80 -21.04 12.02 -3.03
N PHE A 81 -21.36 11.63 -1.80
CA PHE A 81 -20.55 10.73 -1.00
C PHE A 81 -21.38 9.53 -0.55
N LEU A 82 -20.80 8.34 -0.63
CA LEU A 82 -21.32 7.14 0.01
C LEU A 82 -21.22 7.28 1.53
N SER A 83 -22.13 6.64 2.27
CA SER A 83 -22.10 6.61 3.73
C SER A 83 -21.03 5.62 4.23
N PRO A 84 -20.00 6.08 4.97
CA PRO A 84 -19.00 5.21 5.57
C PRO A 84 -19.56 4.19 6.57
N ALA A 85 -20.74 4.46 7.16
CA ALA A 85 -21.37 3.55 8.11
C ALA A 85 -22.15 2.40 7.44
N ASN A 86 -22.30 2.43 6.11
CA ASN A 86 -23.03 1.40 5.38
C ASN A 86 -22.15 0.16 5.13
N PRO A 87 -22.49 -1.01 5.68
CA PRO A 87 -21.69 -2.23 5.49
C PRO A 87 -21.64 -2.70 4.03
N GLU A 88 -22.71 -2.51 3.25
CA GLU A 88 -22.72 -2.89 1.82
C GLU A 88 -21.74 -2.02 1.01
N VAL A 89 -21.60 -0.73 1.38
CA VAL A 89 -20.61 0.17 0.77
C VAL A 89 -19.20 -0.33 1.07
N LYS A 90 -18.91 -0.66 2.34
CA LYS A 90 -17.60 -1.16 2.75
C LYS A 90 -17.24 -2.43 1.97
N GLU A 91 -18.14 -3.41 1.92
CA GLU A 91 -17.94 -4.67 1.21
C GLU A 91 -17.71 -4.44 -0.29
N PHE A 92 -18.55 -3.62 -0.94
CA PHE A 92 -18.42 -3.30 -2.36
C PHE A 92 -17.07 -2.66 -2.70
N LEU A 93 -16.62 -1.70 -1.89
CA LEU A 93 -15.34 -1.02 -2.09
C LEU A 93 -14.17 -1.98 -1.88
N LEU A 94 -14.16 -2.77 -0.80
CA LEU A 94 -13.10 -3.75 -0.54
C LEU A 94 -13.02 -4.82 -1.65
N ASN A 95 -14.15 -5.32 -2.15
CA ASN A 95 -14.17 -6.25 -3.28
C ASN A 95 -13.60 -5.63 -4.56
N THR A 96 -13.85 -4.33 -4.77
CA THR A 96 -13.26 -3.59 -5.90
C THR A 96 -11.75 -3.43 -5.72
N TYR A 97 -11.28 -3.12 -4.52
CA TYR A 97 -9.86 -2.93 -4.24
C TYR A 97 -9.11 -4.26 -4.35
N GLU A 98 -9.69 -5.35 -3.85
CA GLU A 98 -9.14 -6.70 -3.99
C GLU A 98 -8.99 -7.08 -5.46
N TYR A 99 -9.99 -6.80 -6.30
CA TYR A 99 -9.86 -7.00 -7.74
C TYR A 99 -8.66 -6.23 -8.33
N ILE A 100 -8.47 -4.97 -7.95
CA ILE A 100 -7.34 -4.18 -8.47
C ILE A 100 -6.01 -4.77 -8.00
N LEU A 101 -5.87 -5.00 -6.69
CA LEU A 101 -4.64 -5.52 -6.07
C LEU A 101 -4.24 -6.90 -6.61
N THR A 102 -5.20 -7.70 -7.07
CA THR A 102 -4.96 -9.07 -7.56
C THR A 102 -4.78 -9.18 -9.06
N ASN A 103 -5.21 -8.16 -9.83
CA ASN A 103 -5.18 -8.19 -11.29
C ASN A 103 -4.20 -7.19 -11.92
N TYR A 104 -3.67 -6.24 -11.14
CA TYR A 104 -2.77 -5.21 -11.63
C TYR A 104 -1.50 -5.13 -10.78
N ASP A 105 -0.36 -5.04 -11.46
CA ASP A 105 0.96 -4.85 -10.87
C ASP A 105 1.17 -3.36 -10.53
N ILE A 106 0.51 -2.92 -9.46
CA ILE A 106 0.60 -1.55 -8.94
C ILE A 106 1.62 -1.50 -7.80
N ASP A 107 2.27 -0.36 -7.62
CA ASP A 107 3.28 -0.17 -6.57
C ASP A 107 2.65 0.41 -5.28
N GLY A 108 1.55 1.16 -5.43
CA GLY A 108 0.85 1.78 -4.31
C GLY A 108 -0.65 1.91 -4.50
N PHE A 109 -1.38 1.96 -3.40
CA PHE A 109 -2.81 2.22 -3.32
C PHE A 109 -3.04 3.44 -2.43
N GLN A 110 -3.54 4.53 -3.01
CA GLN A 110 -3.71 5.80 -2.32
C GLN A 110 -5.18 6.11 -2.08
N LEU A 111 -5.55 6.26 -0.80
CA LEU A 111 -6.91 6.55 -0.34
C LEU A 111 -7.20 8.05 -0.43
N ASP A 112 -8.08 8.46 -1.35
CA ASP A 112 -8.56 9.84 -1.46
C ASP A 112 -10.04 9.96 -1.09
N TYR A 113 -10.45 11.13 -0.62
CA TYR A 113 -11.78 11.33 -0.07
C TYR A 113 -12.16 10.27 0.99
N ILE A 114 -11.17 9.76 1.71
CA ILE A 114 -11.32 8.88 2.87
C ILE A 114 -11.75 9.71 4.09
N ARG A 115 -12.95 10.29 3.98
CA ARG A 115 -13.55 11.27 4.90
C ARG A 115 -15.02 11.50 4.54
N TYR A 116 -15.73 12.20 5.41
CA TYR A 116 -17.02 12.82 5.05
C TYR A 116 -16.79 14.17 4.35
N ALA A 117 -17.79 14.65 3.61
CA ALA A 117 -17.68 15.86 2.79
C ALA A 117 -17.74 17.20 3.55
N ALA A 118 -18.09 17.18 4.84
CA ALA A 118 -18.57 18.33 5.62
C ALA A 118 -17.82 19.66 5.41
N ARG A 119 -18.60 20.75 5.32
CA ARG A 119 -18.13 22.13 5.10
C ARG A 119 -19.03 23.12 5.83
N GLY A 120 -18.42 24.07 6.54
CA GLY A 120 -19.14 25.14 7.24
C GLY A 120 -20.21 24.60 8.20
N THR A 121 -21.48 24.93 7.93
CA THR A 121 -22.65 24.48 8.72
C THR A 121 -23.36 23.25 8.15
N THR A 122 -22.86 22.71 7.03
CA THR A 122 -23.36 21.48 6.43
C THR A 122 -22.57 20.31 6.95
N ASP A 123 -23.24 19.46 7.73
CA ASP A 123 -22.65 18.27 8.34
C ASP A 123 -23.26 16.99 7.76
N PHE A 124 -22.50 15.90 7.68
CA PHE A 124 -22.90 14.65 7.03
C PHE A 124 -22.91 13.44 7.99
N GLY A 125 -23.52 12.34 7.57
CA GLY A 125 -23.73 11.14 8.39
C GLY A 125 -25.10 11.10 9.06
N TYR A 126 -26.08 11.81 8.51
CA TYR A 126 -27.47 11.82 8.98
C TYR A 126 -28.36 10.85 8.19
N ASP A 127 -27.77 9.94 7.42
CA ASP A 127 -28.49 8.85 6.79
C ASP A 127 -29.02 7.87 7.83
N SER A 128 -30.06 7.11 7.46
CA SER A 128 -30.74 6.22 8.40
C SER A 128 -29.84 5.14 8.98
N THR A 129 -28.85 4.66 8.23
CA THR A 129 -27.90 3.63 8.69
C THR A 129 -27.05 4.18 9.82
N THR A 130 -26.41 5.34 9.62
CA THR A 130 -25.56 5.98 10.63
C THR A 130 -26.36 6.40 11.87
N VAL A 131 -27.51 7.05 11.68
CA VAL A 131 -28.37 7.55 12.78
C VAL A 131 -28.90 6.41 13.64
N ASN A 132 -29.41 5.34 13.01
CA ASN A 132 -29.93 4.19 13.75
C ASN A 132 -28.83 3.46 14.51
N ALA A 133 -27.64 3.32 13.94
CA ALA A 133 -26.51 2.69 14.61
C ALA A 133 -26.04 3.49 15.84
N PHE A 134 -25.99 4.83 15.74
CA PHE A 134 -25.68 5.67 16.90
C PHE A 134 -26.75 5.61 17.97
N LYS A 135 -28.03 5.67 17.58
CA LYS A 135 -29.16 5.54 18.50
C LYS A 135 -29.15 4.20 19.21
N ALA A 136 -28.84 3.11 18.52
CA ALA A 136 -28.71 1.78 19.13
C ALA A 136 -27.57 1.73 20.15
N LYS A 137 -26.43 2.38 19.87
CA LYS A 137 -25.25 2.38 20.74
C LYS A 137 -25.38 3.31 21.96
N TYR A 138 -26.00 4.48 21.80
CA TYR A 138 -26.00 5.54 22.82
C TYR A 138 -27.40 5.91 23.34
N GLY A 139 -28.48 5.34 22.79
CA GLY A 139 -29.86 5.61 23.20
C GLY A 139 -30.40 6.99 22.79
N ILE A 140 -29.67 7.74 21.96
CA ILE A 140 -29.98 9.13 21.58
C ILE A 140 -29.98 9.24 20.06
N THR A 141 -30.98 9.91 19.49
CA THR A 141 -30.96 10.32 18.08
C THR A 141 -30.07 11.56 17.94
N PRO A 142 -29.00 11.54 17.12
CA PRO A 142 -28.13 12.69 16.95
C PRO A 142 -28.81 13.77 16.09
N GLU A 143 -28.65 15.02 16.51
CA GLU A 143 -29.02 16.23 15.77
C GLU A 143 -27.78 17.11 15.59
N PHE A 144 -27.80 18.02 14.62
CA PHE A 144 -26.68 18.95 14.42
C PHE A 144 -26.63 19.99 15.54
N ASN A 145 -25.85 19.69 16.57
CA ASN A 145 -25.61 20.57 17.70
C ASN A 145 -24.23 20.31 18.29
N THR A 146 -23.25 21.13 17.90
CA THR A 146 -21.86 21.02 18.35
C THR A 146 -21.66 21.24 19.84
N LYS A 147 -22.68 21.73 20.56
CA LYS A 147 -22.69 21.93 22.01
C LYS A 147 -23.40 20.81 22.77
N ALA A 148 -24.00 19.84 22.08
CA ALA A 148 -24.65 18.71 22.74
C ALA A 148 -23.63 17.88 23.52
N SER A 149 -24.03 17.37 24.68
CA SER A 149 -23.14 16.54 25.53
C SER A 149 -22.68 15.25 24.83
N TYR A 150 -23.45 14.74 23.87
CA TYR A 150 -23.09 13.57 23.07
C TYR A 150 -22.24 13.90 21.83
N TRP A 151 -21.96 15.18 21.54
CA TRP A 151 -21.34 15.58 20.27
C TRP A 151 -19.97 14.94 20.05
N SER A 152 -19.13 14.88 21.09
CA SER A 152 -17.83 14.21 21.01
C SER A 152 -17.96 12.71 20.70
N ASN A 153 -18.97 12.04 21.27
CA ASN A 153 -19.29 10.65 20.92
C ASN A 153 -19.75 10.53 19.46
N TRP A 154 -20.50 11.51 18.95
CA TRP A 154 -20.96 11.53 17.56
C TRP A 154 -19.84 11.74 16.55
N VAL A 155 -18.89 12.63 16.86
CA VAL A 155 -17.65 12.81 16.10
C VAL A 155 -16.83 11.52 16.10
N ALA A 156 -16.54 10.96 17.28
CA ALA A 156 -15.77 9.73 17.42
C ALA A 156 -16.43 8.53 16.71
N PHE A 157 -17.76 8.45 16.76
CA PHE A 157 -18.53 7.39 16.10
C PHE A 157 -18.37 7.44 14.58
N ARG A 158 -18.51 8.61 13.95
CA ARG A 158 -18.31 8.76 12.51
C ARG A 158 -16.85 8.55 12.10
N ALA A 159 -15.90 9.08 12.87
CA ALA A 159 -14.47 8.89 12.62
C ALA A 159 -14.06 7.41 12.71
N SER A 160 -14.74 6.63 13.55
CA SER A 160 -14.46 5.19 13.68
C SER A 160 -14.75 4.41 12.40
N TYR A 161 -15.79 4.75 11.63
CA TYR A 161 -16.07 4.10 10.34
C TYR A 161 -15.03 4.43 9.27
N VAL A 162 -14.56 5.69 9.23
CA VAL A 162 -13.48 6.07 8.31
C VAL A 162 -12.19 5.33 8.65
N THR A 163 -11.85 5.26 9.94
CA THR A 163 -10.67 4.52 10.43
C THR A 163 -10.79 3.02 10.16
N ASP A 164 -11.96 2.43 10.35
CA ASP A 164 -12.23 1.02 10.10
C ASP A 164 -12.04 0.66 8.61
N MET A 165 -12.40 1.56 7.69
CA MET A 165 -12.11 1.37 6.26
C MET A 165 -10.62 1.41 5.95
N VAL A 166 -9.85 2.35 6.54
CA VAL A 166 -8.38 2.41 6.39
C VAL A 166 -7.74 1.13 6.91
N LYS A 167 -8.15 0.67 8.09
CA LYS A 167 -7.67 -0.57 8.69
C LYS A 167 -7.98 -1.78 7.80
N SER A 168 -9.21 -1.89 7.27
CA SER A 168 -9.57 -3.00 6.39
C SER A 168 -8.85 -2.95 5.04
N ALA A 169 -8.52 -1.77 4.51
CA ALA A 169 -7.67 -1.65 3.34
C ALA A 169 -6.25 -2.17 3.62
N ARG A 170 -5.67 -1.85 4.78
CA ARG A 170 -4.38 -2.41 5.24
C ARG A 170 -4.45 -3.93 5.37
N GLU A 171 -5.47 -4.46 6.05
CA GLU A 171 -5.65 -5.91 6.22
C GLU A 171 -5.79 -6.62 4.87
N LEU A 172 -6.53 -6.02 3.93
CA LEU A 172 -6.67 -6.53 2.57
C LEU A 172 -5.32 -6.55 1.83
N ILE A 173 -4.59 -5.44 1.81
CA ILE A 173 -3.27 -5.35 1.16
C ILE A 173 -2.30 -6.38 1.75
N ASN A 174 -2.20 -6.47 3.08
CA ASN A 174 -1.35 -7.47 3.73
C ASN A 174 -1.73 -8.91 3.34
N ARG A 175 -3.01 -9.15 3.05
CA ARG A 175 -3.54 -10.47 2.68
C ARG A 175 -3.38 -10.83 1.21
N VAL A 176 -3.40 -9.86 0.28
CA VAL A 176 -3.41 -10.18 -1.17
C VAL A 176 -2.23 -9.60 -1.94
N SER A 177 -1.59 -8.55 -1.43
CA SER A 177 -0.48 -7.86 -2.10
C SER A 177 0.37 -7.06 -1.10
N PRO A 178 1.06 -7.72 -0.15
CA PRO A 178 1.74 -7.09 1.00
C PRO A 178 2.89 -6.14 0.61
N GLN A 179 3.35 -6.20 -0.65
CA GLN A 179 4.35 -5.30 -1.21
C GLN A 179 3.78 -3.93 -1.62
N VAL A 180 2.45 -3.82 -1.78
CA VAL A 180 1.81 -2.57 -2.22
C VAL A 180 1.80 -1.56 -1.08
N VAL A 181 2.33 -0.37 -1.36
CA VAL A 181 2.33 0.76 -0.44
C VAL A 181 0.91 1.26 -0.23
N LEU A 182 0.44 1.34 1.02
CA LEU A 182 -0.83 2.00 1.33
C LEU A 182 -0.57 3.45 1.76
N SER A 183 -1.22 4.39 1.06
CA SER A 183 -1.14 5.82 1.38
C SER A 183 -2.51 6.48 1.47
N ALA A 184 -2.58 7.70 2.01
CA ALA A 184 -3.83 8.46 2.11
C ALA A 184 -3.63 9.96 1.99
N ASP A 185 -4.55 10.63 1.30
CA ASP A 185 -4.66 12.09 1.30
C ASP A 185 -5.45 12.57 2.52
N VAL A 186 -4.80 13.43 3.31
CA VAL A 186 -5.35 13.89 4.60
C VAL A 186 -5.37 15.41 4.74
N SER A 187 -6.26 15.92 5.58
CA SER A 187 -6.24 17.34 5.96
C SER A 187 -4.92 17.68 6.68
N PRO A 188 -4.30 18.84 6.38
CA PRO A 188 -3.05 19.24 7.01
C PRO A 188 -3.19 19.59 8.50
N ASP A 189 -4.41 19.81 9.00
CA ASP A 189 -4.71 20.05 10.41
C ASP A 189 -5.48 18.86 10.99
N PHE A 190 -4.86 18.15 11.95
CA PHE A 190 -5.46 17.01 12.67
C PHE A 190 -6.77 17.37 13.38
N SER A 191 -6.83 18.55 14.02
CA SER A 191 -8.01 18.98 14.76
C SER A 191 -9.17 19.25 13.81
N HIS A 192 -8.90 19.92 12.70
CA HIS A 192 -9.90 20.11 11.65
C HIS A 192 -10.34 18.77 11.04
N ALA A 193 -9.37 17.91 10.72
CA ALA A 193 -9.59 16.60 10.13
C ALA A 193 -10.57 15.76 10.97
N TYR A 194 -10.29 15.65 12.27
CA TYR A 194 -11.08 14.83 13.19
C TYR A 194 -12.47 15.41 13.46
N ASN A 195 -12.55 16.73 13.72
CA ASN A 195 -13.80 17.33 14.23
C ASN A 195 -14.82 17.67 13.14
N TYR A 196 -14.40 17.86 11.89
CA TYR A 196 -15.29 18.31 10.82
C TYR A 196 -15.47 17.28 9.71
N ILE A 197 -14.38 16.65 9.24
CA ILE A 197 -14.46 15.67 8.13
C ILE A 197 -14.29 14.21 8.61
N TYR A 198 -14.18 14.02 9.93
CA TYR A 198 -14.11 12.73 10.62
C TYR A 198 -12.96 11.85 10.15
N GLN A 199 -11.83 12.48 9.85
CA GLN A 199 -10.59 11.85 9.41
C GLN A 199 -9.59 11.84 10.58
N ASP A 200 -9.36 10.67 11.18
CA ASP A 200 -8.48 10.50 12.35
C ASP A 200 -7.06 10.09 11.94
N SER A 201 -6.41 10.95 11.16
CA SER A 201 -5.08 10.66 10.60
C SER A 201 -3.99 10.51 11.67
N ALA A 202 -4.15 11.13 12.84
CA ALA A 202 -3.23 10.94 13.97
C ALA A 202 -3.25 9.48 14.44
N LYS A 203 -4.44 8.92 14.66
CA LYS A 203 -4.61 7.52 15.04
C LYS A 203 -4.06 6.56 13.97
N TRP A 204 -4.23 6.88 12.69
CA TRP A 204 -3.74 6.01 11.61
C TRP A 204 -2.21 5.92 11.59
N LEU A 205 -1.52 6.99 11.96
CA LEU A 205 -0.06 7.00 12.14
C LEU A 205 0.36 6.22 13.39
N GLU A 206 -0.29 6.48 14.53
CA GLU A 206 0.00 5.81 15.80
C GLU A 206 -0.18 4.28 15.74
N GLU A 207 -1.20 3.83 15.01
CA GLU A 207 -1.53 2.41 14.83
C GLU A 207 -0.80 1.76 13.63
N GLY A 208 -0.01 2.54 12.88
CA GLY A 208 0.78 2.03 11.75
C GLY A 208 -0.06 1.50 10.58
N TYR A 209 -1.22 2.09 10.30
CA TYR A 209 -2.08 1.61 9.20
C TYR A 209 -1.55 2.02 7.81
N LEU A 210 -0.78 3.10 7.72
CA LEU A 210 -0.30 3.67 6.46
C LEU A 210 1.22 3.55 6.32
N ASP A 211 1.67 3.26 5.10
CA ASP A 211 3.10 3.33 4.76
C ASP A 211 3.51 4.74 4.38
N MET A 212 2.62 5.49 3.74
CA MET A 212 2.82 6.90 3.41
C MET A 212 1.59 7.73 3.75
N ILE A 213 1.79 9.02 4.00
CA ILE A 213 0.69 9.95 4.25
C ILE A 213 0.93 11.26 3.52
N HIS A 214 -0.14 11.83 2.97
CA HIS A 214 -0.11 13.04 2.16
C HIS A 214 -1.01 14.13 2.74
N PRO A 215 -0.51 14.91 3.73
CA PRO A 215 -1.23 16.07 4.19
C PRO A 215 -1.31 17.14 3.09
N MET A 216 -2.52 17.52 2.70
CA MET A 216 -2.82 18.50 1.65
C MET A 216 -2.59 19.93 2.15
N ALA A 217 -1.32 20.30 2.31
CA ALA A 217 -0.86 21.62 2.75
C ALA A 217 -0.96 22.68 1.63
N TYR A 218 -2.13 22.78 1.00
CA TYR A 218 -2.37 23.70 -0.11
C TYR A 218 -2.55 25.13 0.41
N GLY A 219 -1.52 25.96 0.20
CA GLY A 219 -1.49 27.34 0.67
C GLY A 219 -0.20 27.66 1.44
N GLU A 220 -0.25 28.72 2.23
CA GLU A 220 0.86 29.14 3.09
C GLU A 220 0.65 28.72 4.55
N GLY A 221 1.74 28.70 5.34
CA GLY A 221 1.65 28.60 6.81
C GLY A 221 1.49 27.19 7.38
N TYR A 222 1.67 26.14 6.58
CA TYR A 222 1.50 24.75 7.03
C TYR A 222 2.75 24.12 7.66
N VAL A 223 3.90 24.78 7.64
CA VAL A 223 5.19 24.21 8.09
C VAL A 223 5.11 23.62 9.51
N ASP A 224 4.48 24.32 10.46
CA ASP A 224 4.39 23.85 11.85
C ASP A 224 3.39 22.70 12.01
N LEU A 225 2.34 22.64 11.19
CA LEU A 225 1.45 21.48 11.13
C LEU A 225 2.16 20.26 10.55
N MET A 226 3.00 20.45 9.51
CA MET A 226 3.76 19.35 8.91
C MET A 226 4.81 18.79 9.87
N LYS A 227 5.42 19.63 10.72
CA LYS A 227 6.30 19.15 11.80
C LYS A 227 5.56 18.23 12.78
N GLN A 228 4.27 18.50 13.06
CA GLN A 228 3.46 17.61 13.91
C GLN A 228 3.25 16.25 13.24
N TYR A 229 2.91 16.24 11.95
CA TYR A 229 2.83 15.01 11.17
C TYR A 229 4.13 14.22 11.22
N ILE A 230 5.27 14.85 10.93
CA ILE A 230 6.59 14.20 10.96
C ILE A 230 6.92 13.65 12.35
N SER A 231 6.53 14.35 13.42
CA SER A 231 6.77 13.87 14.79
C SER A 231 5.94 12.65 15.19
N LEU A 232 4.73 12.51 14.61
CA LEU A 232 3.82 11.39 14.88
C LEU A 232 4.00 10.22 13.92
N ALA A 233 4.62 10.45 12.76
CA ALA A 233 4.61 9.49 11.67
C ALA A 233 5.31 8.16 11.97
N GLY A 234 6.24 8.13 12.94
CA GLY A 234 7.05 6.94 13.20
C GLY A 234 7.78 6.51 11.93
N ASP A 235 7.47 5.31 11.43
CA ASP A 235 8.02 4.77 10.19
C ASP A 235 7.21 5.14 8.93
N CYS A 236 6.06 5.82 9.05
CA CYS A 236 5.27 6.31 7.91
C CYS A 236 5.98 7.45 7.17
N TYR A 237 6.03 7.38 5.84
CA TYR A 237 6.64 8.44 5.03
C TYR A 237 5.67 9.61 4.87
N VAL A 238 6.07 10.80 5.33
CA VAL A 238 5.28 12.02 5.16
C VAL A 238 5.66 12.73 3.86
N GLY A 239 4.81 12.61 2.84
CA GLY A 239 4.95 13.35 1.58
C GLY A 239 4.00 14.55 1.57
N VAL A 240 4.52 15.77 1.70
CA VAL A 240 3.66 16.96 1.88
C VAL A 240 3.04 17.41 0.55
N GLY A 241 1.71 17.53 0.50
CA GLY A 241 0.95 17.98 -0.66
C GLY A 241 1.05 19.49 -0.88
N LEU A 242 1.48 19.91 -2.07
CA LEU A 242 1.65 21.29 -2.50
C LEU A 242 0.68 21.62 -3.66
N GLY A 243 -0.08 22.71 -3.50
CA GLY A 243 -1.18 23.08 -4.38
C GLY A 243 -0.75 23.89 -5.60
N VAL A 244 -0.02 23.27 -6.54
CA VAL A 244 0.43 23.91 -7.79
C VAL A 244 -0.72 24.44 -8.64
N PHE A 245 -1.91 23.81 -8.55
CA PHE A 245 -3.12 24.25 -9.27
C PHE A 245 -3.62 25.64 -8.84
N MET A 246 -3.22 26.12 -7.65
CA MET A 246 -3.67 27.41 -7.13
C MET A 246 -3.11 28.56 -7.98
N SER A 247 -3.97 29.50 -8.35
CA SER A 247 -3.67 30.55 -9.33
C SER A 247 -2.57 31.53 -8.88
N GLU A 248 -2.48 31.74 -7.57
CA GLU A 248 -1.57 32.66 -6.90
C GLU A 248 -0.12 32.18 -6.87
N PHE A 249 0.13 30.87 -7.00
CA PHE A 249 1.48 30.32 -6.91
C PHE A 249 2.12 30.07 -8.26
N GLN A 250 3.41 30.39 -8.39
CA GLN A 250 4.22 30.13 -9.58
C GLN A 250 5.30 29.06 -9.30
N ALA A 251 6.14 28.76 -10.29
CA ALA A 251 7.20 27.76 -10.15
C ALA A 251 8.18 28.10 -9.01
N GLU A 252 8.48 29.38 -8.83
CA GLU A 252 9.36 29.89 -7.77
C GLU A 252 8.76 29.65 -6.37
N ASP A 253 7.44 29.78 -6.22
CA ASP A 253 6.74 29.46 -4.97
C ASP A 253 6.79 27.97 -4.69
N MET A 254 6.61 27.13 -5.71
CA MET A 254 6.72 25.68 -5.58
C MET A 254 8.14 25.25 -5.19
N LEU A 255 9.18 25.88 -5.74
CA LEU A 255 10.56 25.66 -5.31
C LEU A 255 10.76 26.08 -3.85
N ARG A 256 10.24 27.25 -3.44
CA ARG A 256 10.32 27.72 -2.05
C ARG A 256 9.63 26.74 -1.10
N GLN A 257 8.37 26.40 -1.35
CA GLN A 257 7.60 25.48 -0.50
C GLN A 257 8.23 24.08 -0.44
N ALA A 258 8.71 23.55 -1.57
CA ALA A 258 9.47 22.28 -1.58
C ALA A 258 10.77 22.36 -0.75
N THR A 259 11.43 23.52 -0.76
CA THR A 259 12.61 23.77 0.07
C THR A 259 12.24 23.83 1.55
N GLU A 260 11.12 24.46 1.92
CA GLU A 260 10.60 24.48 3.28
C GLU A 260 10.24 23.07 3.77
N VAL A 261 9.56 22.27 2.94
CA VAL A 261 9.24 20.86 3.21
C VAL A 261 10.51 20.02 3.41
N SER A 262 11.52 20.22 2.56
CA SER A 262 12.82 19.56 2.72
C SER A 262 13.55 19.99 4.01
N SER A 263 13.43 21.27 4.40
CA SER A 263 14.07 21.81 5.61
C SER A 263 13.53 21.19 6.91
N ILE A 264 12.27 20.78 6.93
CA ILE A 264 11.64 20.09 8.05
C ILE A 264 11.77 18.57 7.99
N LYS A 265 12.51 18.03 7.01
CA LYS A 265 12.81 16.60 6.86
C LYS A 265 11.60 15.72 6.54
N ALA A 266 10.59 16.27 5.86
CA ALA A 266 9.58 15.41 5.26
C ALA A 266 10.22 14.46 4.24
N ALA A 267 9.59 13.31 4.01
CA ALA A 267 10.11 12.30 3.07
C ALA A 267 10.09 12.80 1.61
N GLY A 268 9.16 13.70 1.27
CA GLY A 268 9.08 14.31 -0.05
C GLY A 268 8.01 15.40 -0.17
N SER A 269 7.91 15.95 -1.38
CA SER A 269 6.86 16.90 -1.78
C SER A 269 6.00 16.27 -2.87
N VAL A 270 4.67 16.42 -2.75
CA VAL A 270 3.67 15.90 -3.70
C VAL A 270 3.03 17.09 -4.38
N PHE A 271 3.21 17.23 -5.69
CA PHE A 271 2.75 18.38 -6.45
C PHE A 271 1.39 18.10 -7.09
N PHE A 272 0.33 18.74 -6.61
CA PHE A 272 -1.01 18.63 -7.19
C PHE A 272 -1.32 19.87 -8.04
N GLU A 273 -1.58 19.79 -9.35
CA GLU A 273 -1.63 18.61 -10.22
C GLU A 273 -0.67 18.71 -11.42
N ALA A 274 -0.42 17.57 -12.07
CA ALA A 274 0.65 17.39 -13.05
C ALA A 274 0.57 18.35 -14.26
N SER A 275 -0.62 18.61 -14.79
CA SER A 275 -0.82 19.48 -15.95
C SER A 275 -0.36 20.90 -15.64
N THR A 276 -0.80 21.44 -14.50
CA THR A 276 -0.39 22.77 -14.03
C THR A 276 1.09 22.80 -13.64
N TYR A 277 1.59 21.74 -13.01
CA TYR A 277 3.02 21.59 -12.69
C TYR A 277 3.91 21.72 -13.94
N LEU A 278 3.54 21.04 -15.03
CA LEU A 278 4.23 21.12 -16.31
C LEU A 278 4.04 22.49 -16.97
N ASN A 279 2.81 23.00 -17.03
CA ASN A 279 2.49 24.27 -17.69
C ASN A 279 3.15 25.49 -17.04
N LYS A 280 3.27 25.50 -15.71
CA LYS A 280 3.98 26.56 -14.98
C LYS A 280 5.51 26.44 -15.05
N GLY A 281 6.05 25.40 -15.68
CA GLY A 281 7.50 25.18 -15.75
C GLY A 281 8.13 24.73 -14.43
N CYS A 282 7.34 24.23 -13.46
CA CYS A 282 7.83 23.81 -12.15
C CYS A 282 8.87 22.70 -12.29
N GLY A 283 8.64 21.73 -13.17
CA GLY A 283 9.57 20.62 -13.44
C GLY A 283 10.97 21.09 -13.87
N SER A 284 11.04 22.02 -14.83
CA SER A 284 12.31 22.57 -15.31
C SER A 284 13.08 23.30 -14.20
N LEU A 285 12.39 24.08 -13.37
CA LEU A 285 13.01 24.80 -12.28
C LEU A 285 13.51 23.85 -11.18
N LEU A 286 12.68 22.88 -10.77
CA LEU A 286 13.03 21.94 -9.70
C LEU A 286 14.18 21.01 -10.09
N THR A 287 14.20 20.52 -11.34
CA THR A 287 15.27 19.65 -11.86
C THR A 287 16.59 20.37 -12.11
N SER A 288 16.60 21.70 -12.16
CA SER A 288 17.85 22.48 -12.19
C SER A 288 18.34 22.90 -10.80
N THR A 289 17.59 22.62 -9.74
CA THR A 289 17.83 23.11 -8.38
C THR A 289 17.76 22.01 -7.32
N LEU A 290 16.63 21.90 -6.60
CA LEU A 290 16.42 21.02 -5.45
C LEU A 290 16.45 19.54 -5.85
N TYR A 291 15.80 19.20 -6.98
CA TYR A 291 15.66 17.83 -7.49
C TYR A 291 16.55 17.57 -8.71
N ARG A 292 17.78 18.11 -8.70
CA ARG A 292 18.75 17.97 -9.80
C ARG A 292 19.34 16.58 -10.00
N ASN A 293 19.29 15.76 -8.94
CA ASN A 293 19.75 14.39 -8.99
C ASN A 293 18.54 13.48 -9.14
N ARG A 294 18.65 12.44 -9.97
CA ARG A 294 17.62 11.39 -10.05
C ARG A 294 17.42 10.80 -8.65
N ALA A 295 16.20 10.90 -8.13
CA ALA A 295 15.83 10.24 -6.88
C ALA A 295 15.61 8.74 -7.14
N LEU A 296 15.96 7.92 -6.15
CA LEU A 296 15.52 6.54 -6.06
C LEU A 296 14.42 6.50 -5.01
N SER A 297 13.25 5.96 -5.36
CA SER A 297 12.18 5.81 -4.37
C SER A 297 12.63 4.81 -3.30
N PRO A 298 12.47 5.13 -2.00
CA PRO A 298 12.82 4.23 -0.92
C PRO A 298 12.03 2.94 -0.92
N THR A 299 10.90 2.87 -1.62
CA THR A 299 10.02 1.69 -1.75
C THR A 299 10.19 0.94 -3.07
N TYR A 300 10.90 1.51 -4.04
CA TYR A 300 11.16 0.85 -5.34
C TYR A 300 12.38 -0.06 -5.29
N ASP A 301 13.44 0.38 -4.59
CA ASP A 301 14.61 -0.45 -4.31
C ASP A 301 15.16 -0.07 -2.93
N GLU A 302 14.59 -0.71 -1.91
CA GLU A 302 14.89 -0.48 -0.50
C GLU A 302 16.37 -0.74 -0.23
N ARG A 303 16.91 -1.84 -0.79
CA ARG A 303 18.31 -2.25 -0.59
C ARG A 303 19.25 -1.19 -1.14
N ARG A 304 19.06 -0.77 -2.40
CA ARG A 304 19.90 0.25 -3.01
C ARG A 304 19.73 1.59 -2.32
N SER A 305 18.53 1.90 -1.81
CA SER A 305 18.29 3.11 -1.02
C SER A 305 19.10 3.14 0.28
N VAL A 306 19.12 2.04 1.05
CA VAL A 306 19.97 1.91 2.25
C VAL A 306 21.46 2.03 1.90
N LEU A 307 21.89 1.40 0.81
CA LEU A 307 23.28 1.49 0.33
C LEU A 307 23.65 2.93 -0.06
N LEU A 308 22.79 3.62 -0.81
CA LEU A 308 23.01 5.00 -1.25
C LEU A 308 23.07 5.98 -0.08
N LEU A 309 22.18 5.84 0.92
CA LEU A 309 22.20 6.68 2.12
C LEU A 309 23.48 6.46 2.93
N THR A 310 23.93 5.20 3.04
CA THR A 310 25.20 4.87 3.70
C THR A 310 26.39 5.46 2.94
N GLU A 311 26.39 5.38 1.60
CA GLU A 311 27.39 5.99 0.73
C GLU A 311 27.41 7.52 0.87
N GLN A 312 26.24 8.17 0.88
CA GLN A 312 26.11 9.61 1.10
C GLN A 312 26.63 10.03 2.47
N ALA A 313 26.38 9.26 3.54
CA ALA A 313 26.93 9.54 4.86
C ALA A 313 28.46 9.49 4.86
N VAL A 314 29.07 8.51 4.16
CA VAL A 314 30.54 8.44 3.97
C VAL A 314 31.05 9.64 3.20
N THR A 315 30.46 9.96 2.04
CA THR A 315 30.85 11.14 1.23
C THR A 315 30.74 12.43 2.03
N ARG A 316 29.67 12.61 2.81
CA ARG A 316 29.48 13.77 3.70
C ARG A 316 30.60 13.88 4.72
N ILE A 317 31.02 12.75 5.31
CA ILE A 317 32.14 12.72 6.26
C ILE A 317 33.44 13.18 5.58
N GLU A 318 33.72 12.66 4.39
CA GLU A 318 35.00 12.87 3.69
C GLU A 318 35.14 14.23 3.03
N GLU A 319 34.06 14.72 2.40
CA GLU A 319 34.11 15.93 1.58
C GLU A 319 33.68 17.19 2.34
N VAL A 320 32.94 17.06 3.43
CA VAL A 320 32.37 18.21 4.16
C VAL A 320 32.83 18.25 5.61
N ILE A 321 32.59 17.19 6.37
CA ILE A 321 32.76 17.20 7.82
C ILE A 321 34.25 17.23 8.21
N LEU A 322 35.06 16.34 7.64
CA LEU A 322 36.51 16.27 7.90
C LEU A 322 37.25 17.52 7.41
N PRO A 323 37.06 18.01 6.17
CA PRO A 323 37.76 19.20 5.69
C PRO A 323 37.43 20.47 6.49
N LYS A 324 36.24 20.53 7.11
CA LYS A 324 35.85 21.61 8.03
C LYS A 324 36.37 21.45 9.46
N GLY A 325 37.07 20.36 9.77
CA GLY A 325 37.56 20.06 11.13
C GLY A 325 36.45 19.83 12.14
N ALA A 326 35.23 19.46 11.69
CA ALA A 326 34.06 19.36 12.55
C ALA A 326 34.07 18.11 13.46
N ILE A 327 34.89 17.11 13.13
CA ILE A 327 35.23 15.93 13.96
C ILE A 327 36.71 15.56 13.76
N THR A 328 37.27 14.74 14.65
CA THR A 328 38.64 14.22 14.51
C THR A 328 38.71 13.09 13.48
N SER A 329 39.89 12.89 12.85
CA SER A 329 40.12 11.76 11.93
C SER A 329 39.86 10.40 12.58
N ALA A 330 40.17 10.25 13.86
CA ALA A 330 39.89 9.02 14.62
C ALA A 330 38.38 8.77 14.76
N LYS A 331 37.60 9.80 15.11
CA LYS A 331 36.14 9.69 15.22
C LYS A 331 35.49 9.44 13.85
N ALA A 332 35.98 10.08 12.79
CA ALA A 332 35.52 9.82 11.44
C ALA A 332 35.79 8.37 11.01
N ALA A 333 36.98 7.83 11.30
CA ALA A 333 37.30 6.44 11.01
C ALA A 333 36.40 5.45 11.76
N GLU A 334 36.08 5.74 13.03
CA GLU A 334 35.15 4.95 13.84
C GLU A 334 33.75 4.88 13.21
N VAL A 335 33.18 6.03 12.84
CA VAL A 335 31.85 6.11 12.20
C VAL A 335 31.87 5.41 10.83
N LYS A 336 32.87 5.68 9.98
CA LYS A 336 33.00 5.04 8.66
C LYS A 336 33.13 3.53 8.75
N SER A 337 33.80 3.01 9.78
CA SER A 337 33.87 1.55 10.02
C SER A 337 32.47 0.96 10.25
N LYS A 338 31.62 1.62 11.04
CA LYS A 338 30.23 1.19 11.25
C LYS A 338 29.38 1.27 9.97
N LEU A 339 29.53 2.34 9.19
CA LEU A 339 28.87 2.49 7.89
C LEU A 339 29.28 1.37 6.91
N ASN A 340 30.55 0.98 6.89
CA ASN A 340 31.01 -0.15 6.05
C ASN A 340 30.42 -1.49 6.48
N VAL A 341 30.20 -1.71 7.78
CA VAL A 341 29.50 -2.91 8.27
C VAL A 341 28.05 -2.93 7.78
N ILE A 342 27.34 -1.80 7.83
CA ILE A 342 25.99 -1.67 7.28
C ILE A 342 26.00 -2.03 5.79
N LYS A 343 26.89 -1.41 5.00
CA LYS A 343 27.04 -1.68 3.56
C LYS A 343 27.26 -3.18 3.29
N THR A 344 28.21 -3.79 3.99
CA THR A 344 28.51 -5.22 3.84
C THR A 344 27.31 -6.10 4.16
N SER A 345 26.57 -5.80 5.23
CA SER A 345 25.36 -6.56 5.56
C SER A 345 24.20 -6.33 4.59
N ALA A 346 23.96 -5.09 4.16
CA ALA A 346 22.91 -4.76 3.20
C ALA A 346 23.22 -5.30 1.80
N ASP A 347 24.50 -5.46 1.45
CA ASP A 347 24.90 -6.11 0.21
C ASP A 347 24.46 -7.58 0.15
N ALA A 348 24.34 -8.24 1.29
CA ALA A 348 23.82 -9.61 1.42
C ALA A 348 22.28 -9.68 1.52
N GLY A 349 21.59 -8.54 1.66
CA GLY A 349 20.13 -8.45 1.80
C GLY A 349 19.69 -7.64 3.04
N LEU A 350 18.45 -7.12 3.02
CA LEU A 350 17.89 -6.34 4.12
C LEU A 350 17.34 -7.26 5.23
N THR A 351 18.24 -7.76 6.06
CA THR A 351 17.93 -8.65 7.18
C THR A 351 17.86 -7.90 8.52
N GLU A 352 17.38 -8.57 9.57
CA GLU A 352 17.45 -8.04 10.95
C GLU A 352 18.88 -7.61 11.34
N GLN A 353 19.91 -8.28 10.83
CA GLN A 353 21.30 -7.90 11.06
C GLN A 353 21.64 -6.50 10.54
N VAL A 354 21.02 -6.06 9.43
CA VAL A 354 21.21 -4.70 8.90
C VAL A 354 20.68 -3.68 9.90
N ILE A 355 19.51 -3.92 10.49
CA ILE A 355 18.90 -3.04 11.50
C ILE A 355 19.78 -2.97 12.76
N LEU A 356 20.30 -4.10 13.22
CA LEU A 356 21.25 -4.15 14.35
C LEU A 356 22.54 -3.36 14.05
N ASN A 357 23.05 -3.47 12.82
CA ASN A 357 24.24 -2.73 12.39
C ASN A 357 23.97 -1.21 12.32
N ILE A 358 22.79 -0.81 11.83
CA ILE A 358 22.35 0.60 11.83
C ILE A 358 22.24 1.14 13.25
N ASN A 359 21.60 0.42 14.17
CA ASN A 359 21.53 0.80 15.58
C ASN A 359 22.93 0.94 16.20
N SER A 360 23.88 0.05 15.87
CA SER A 360 25.26 0.17 16.32
C SER A 360 25.94 1.44 15.80
N ALA A 361 25.71 1.81 14.54
CA ALA A 361 26.21 3.06 13.97
C ALA A 361 25.59 4.29 14.65
N ILE A 362 24.28 4.27 14.92
CA ILE A 362 23.56 5.31 15.66
C ILE A 362 24.20 5.52 17.04
N THR A 363 24.46 4.44 17.79
CA THR A 363 25.16 4.53 19.09
C THR A 363 26.52 5.21 18.96
N THR A 364 27.31 4.86 17.94
CA THR A 364 28.61 5.51 17.68
C THR A 364 28.44 6.99 17.32
N VAL A 365 27.51 7.35 16.43
CA VAL A 365 27.24 8.74 16.04
C VAL A 365 26.78 9.59 17.22
N ASN A 366 26.01 9.03 18.15
CA ASN A 366 25.57 9.73 19.36
C ASN A 366 26.72 10.22 20.26
N THR A 367 27.91 9.61 20.14
CA THR A 367 29.12 10.04 20.86
C THR A 367 29.79 11.28 20.27
N ILE A 368 29.37 11.75 19.08
CA ILE A 368 29.91 12.97 18.46
C ILE A 368 29.49 14.19 19.28
N THR A 369 30.41 15.10 19.57
CA THR A 369 30.11 16.32 20.33
C THR A 369 29.50 17.43 19.47
N ASN A 370 29.85 17.51 18.18
CA ASN A 370 29.28 18.47 17.26
C ASN A 370 27.82 18.11 16.91
N ASN A 371 26.86 18.90 17.40
CA ASN A 371 25.43 18.64 17.21
C ASN A 371 24.99 18.65 15.75
N ALA A 372 25.53 19.54 14.91
CA ALA A 372 25.14 19.61 13.50
C ALA A 372 25.61 18.36 12.74
N VAL A 373 26.83 17.90 13.01
CA VAL A 373 27.37 16.66 12.42
C VAL A 373 26.59 15.45 12.90
N LYS A 374 26.36 15.36 14.22
CA LYS A 374 25.57 14.29 14.83
C LYS A 374 24.21 14.21 14.17
N GLN A 375 23.48 15.32 14.11
CA GLN A 375 22.13 15.34 13.55
C GLN A 375 22.14 14.92 12.08
N ALA A 376 23.03 15.47 11.25
CA ALA A 376 23.10 15.11 9.84
C ALA A 376 23.33 13.60 9.61
N LEU A 377 24.18 12.97 10.41
CA LEU A 377 24.45 11.53 10.31
C LEU A 377 23.33 10.67 10.91
N LEU A 378 22.68 11.15 11.99
CA LEU A 378 21.51 10.48 12.55
C LEU A 378 20.32 10.53 11.58
N ASP A 379 20.12 11.64 10.86
CA ASP A 379 19.09 11.74 9.82
C ASP A 379 19.30 10.66 8.75
N ASP A 380 20.52 10.54 8.20
CA ASP A 380 20.87 9.55 7.18
C ASP A 380 20.66 8.10 7.70
N LEU A 381 21.06 7.82 8.95
CA LEU A 381 20.95 6.49 9.57
C LEU A 381 19.52 6.11 9.97
N ASN A 382 18.76 7.04 10.55
CA ASN A 382 17.37 6.80 10.93
C ASN A 382 16.51 6.56 9.69
N TYR A 383 16.73 7.33 8.62
CA TYR A 383 16.02 7.08 7.37
C TYR A 383 16.39 5.72 6.75
N SER A 384 17.68 5.36 6.77
CA SER A 384 18.13 4.01 6.37
C SER A 384 17.48 2.91 7.22
N LYS A 385 17.29 3.15 8.52
CA LYS A 385 16.63 2.22 9.44
C LYS A 385 15.16 2.04 9.08
N THR A 386 14.41 3.11 8.87
CA THR A 386 12.99 3.05 8.48
C THR A 386 12.81 2.23 7.20
N ILE A 387 13.67 2.46 6.18
CA ILE A 387 13.66 1.66 4.94
C ILE A 387 13.94 0.18 5.24
N ALA A 388 14.97 -0.13 6.02
CA ALA A 388 15.34 -1.51 6.34
C ALA A 388 14.28 -2.25 7.18
N VAL A 389 13.61 -1.54 8.11
CA VAL A 389 12.51 -2.09 8.92
C VAL A 389 11.32 -2.43 8.02
N LYS A 390 10.88 -1.49 7.17
CA LYS A 390 9.76 -1.73 6.25
C LYS A 390 10.02 -2.86 5.28
N ALA A 391 11.21 -2.90 4.68
CA ALA A 391 11.60 -4.00 3.80
C ALA A 391 11.52 -5.36 4.51
N LEU A 392 11.94 -5.41 5.79
CA LEU A 392 11.86 -6.62 6.60
C LEU A 392 10.41 -6.98 6.97
N GLU A 393 9.55 -6.00 7.25
CA GLU A 393 8.12 -6.21 7.50
C GLU A 393 7.41 -6.77 6.28
N VAL A 394 7.64 -6.19 5.09
CA VAL A 394 7.14 -6.73 3.82
C VAL A 394 7.65 -8.16 3.65
N TYR A 395 8.96 -8.40 3.78
CA TYR A 395 9.52 -9.76 3.70
C TYR A 395 8.87 -10.74 4.69
N ASN A 396 8.58 -10.32 5.92
CA ASN A 396 7.93 -11.18 6.92
C ASN A 396 6.45 -11.43 6.61
N ASN A 397 5.72 -10.40 6.18
CA ASN A 397 4.33 -10.52 5.76
C ASN A 397 4.23 -11.46 4.56
N VAL A 398 5.14 -11.31 3.61
CA VAL A 398 5.33 -12.18 2.48
C VAL A 398 5.67 -13.62 2.90
N ASN A 399 6.58 -13.83 3.84
CA ASN A 399 6.88 -15.19 4.31
C ASN A 399 5.69 -15.86 4.99
N ASN A 400 4.78 -15.08 5.59
CA ASN A 400 3.53 -15.61 6.11
C ASN A 400 2.57 -16.08 4.99
N PHE A 401 2.79 -15.71 3.73
CA PHE A 401 2.07 -16.33 2.61
C PHE A 401 2.48 -17.79 2.40
N PHE A 402 3.67 -18.23 2.78
CA PHE A 402 4.15 -19.56 2.42
C PHE A 402 4.19 -20.50 3.61
N ARG A 403 3.54 -21.67 3.51
CA ARG A 403 3.81 -22.77 4.44
C ARG A 403 4.88 -23.66 3.87
N THR A 404 5.86 -24.06 4.70
CA THR A 404 6.85 -25.06 4.29
C THR A 404 6.56 -26.39 4.98
N GLU A 405 6.58 -27.47 4.21
CA GLU A 405 6.45 -28.84 4.69
C GLU A 405 7.60 -29.70 4.14
N SER A 406 7.75 -30.92 4.66
CA SER A 406 8.65 -31.92 4.07
C SER A 406 7.83 -33.08 3.51
N ILE A 407 8.00 -33.37 2.21
CA ILE A 407 7.38 -34.51 1.53
C ILE A 407 8.52 -35.39 1.02
N ASN A 408 8.61 -36.63 1.54
CA ASN A 408 9.64 -37.61 1.17
C ASN A 408 11.08 -37.07 1.23
N GLY A 409 11.37 -36.21 2.21
CA GLY A 409 12.70 -35.61 2.41
C GLY A 409 12.98 -34.37 1.56
N ASN A 410 12.08 -33.98 0.66
CA ASN A 410 12.17 -32.72 -0.08
C ASN A 410 11.48 -31.60 0.69
N SER A 411 12.08 -30.41 0.70
CA SER A 411 11.41 -29.21 1.18
C SER A 411 10.38 -28.74 0.15
N VAL A 412 9.15 -28.54 0.62
CA VAL A 412 8.00 -28.18 -0.22
C VAL A 412 7.38 -26.91 0.31
N ILE A 413 7.03 -26.00 -0.58
CA ILE A 413 6.18 -24.84 -0.28
C ILE A 413 4.74 -25.27 -0.59
N ILE A 414 3.87 -25.22 0.41
CA ILE A 414 2.48 -25.65 0.32
C ILE A 414 1.55 -24.46 0.44
N GLY A 415 0.84 -24.21 -0.64
CA GLY A 415 -0.16 -23.15 -0.72
C GLY A 415 0.41 -21.75 -0.56
N PHE A 416 -0.49 -20.78 -0.74
CA PHE A 416 -0.26 -19.39 -0.38
C PHE A 416 -1.39 -18.98 0.58
N ASP A 417 -1.07 -18.64 1.81
CA ASP A 417 -2.04 -18.10 2.78
C ASP A 417 -2.52 -16.74 2.24
N GLY A 418 -3.81 -16.56 1.92
CA GLY A 418 -4.31 -15.25 1.46
C GLY A 418 -5.46 -15.19 0.45
N GLY A 419 -5.94 -16.32 -0.08
CA GLY A 419 -7.19 -16.32 -0.87
C GLY A 419 -7.03 -16.24 -2.39
N THR A 420 -5.82 -16.05 -2.92
CA THR A 420 -5.57 -15.89 -4.37
C THR A 420 -4.30 -16.60 -4.82
N VAL A 421 -4.39 -17.92 -5.00
CA VAL A 421 -3.32 -18.70 -5.68
C VAL A 421 -3.53 -18.76 -7.19
N ASP A 422 -4.73 -18.41 -7.65
CA ASP A 422 -5.24 -18.65 -9.00
C ASP A 422 -4.75 -17.59 -10.02
N SER A 423 -3.48 -17.19 -9.94
CA SER A 423 -2.88 -16.21 -10.87
C SER A 423 -1.38 -16.01 -10.68
N MET A 424 -0.78 -16.63 -9.67
CA MET A 424 0.56 -16.25 -9.24
C MET A 424 1.62 -16.59 -10.27
N ARG A 425 2.51 -15.64 -10.51
CA ARG A 425 3.56 -15.71 -11.52
C ARG A 425 4.93 -15.91 -10.90
N VAL A 426 5.88 -16.28 -11.75
CA VAL A 426 7.30 -16.39 -11.39
C VAL A 426 7.85 -15.06 -10.89
N SER A 427 7.42 -13.93 -11.45
CA SER A 427 7.73 -12.58 -10.93
C SER A 427 7.37 -12.43 -9.46
N ASP A 428 6.19 -12.91 -9.09
CA ASP A 428 5.63 -12.74 -7.77
C ASP A 428 6.47 -13.56 -6.78
N ALA A 429 6.74 -14.84 -7.05
CA ALA A 429 7.62 -15.62 -6.18
C ALA A 429 9.07 -15.10 -6.11
N LYS A 430 9.58 -14.47 -7.17
CA LYS A 430 10.91 -13.82 -7.16
C LYS A 430 10.93 -12.59 -6.26
N LEU A 431 9.91 -11.74 -6.39
CA LEU A 431 9.73 -10.54 -5.58
C LEU A 431 9.58 -10.92 -4.11
N LEU A 432 8.76 -11.94 -3.85
CA LEU A 432 8.43 -12.37 -2.50
C LEU A 432 9.62 -12.97 -1.74
N LEU A 433 10.54 -13.65 -2.44
CA LEU A 433 11.64 -14.37 -1.80
C LEU A 433 12.98 -13.62 -1.82
N GLY A 434 12.97 -12.33 -2.16
CA GLY A 434 14.05 -11.38 -1.84
C GLY A 434 15.44 -11.77 -2.37
N GLY A 435 15.56 -12.32 -3.58
CA GLY A 435 16.85 -12.69 -4.15
C GLY A 435 16.80 -13.15 -5.61
N ILE A 436 17.96 -13.57 -6.14
CA ILE A 436 18.07 -14.21 -7.47
C ILE A 436 17.50 -15.61 -7.36
N VAL A 437 16.19 -15.71 -7.50
CA VAL A 437 15.45 -16.96 -7.51
C VAL A 437 15.26 -17.39 -8.96
N THR A 438 15.51 -18.66 -9.22
CA THR A 438 15.16 -19.31 -10.48
C THR A 438 13.95 -20.18 -10.24
N VAL A 439 12.96 -20.08 -11.13
CA VAL A 439 11.84 -21.01 -11.16
C VAL A 439 11.99 -21.84 -12.41
N THR A 440 11.90 -23.15 -12.23
CA THR A 440 12.00 -24.12 -13.31
C THR A 440 10.76 -25.01 -13.32
N ASP A 441 10.38 -25.48 -14.50
CA ASP A 441 9.40 -26.55 -14.61
C ASP A 441 9.92 -27.85 -13.98
N LYS A 442 9.07 -28.87 -13.91
CA LYS A 442 9.44 -30.20 -13.39
C LYS A 442 10.59 -30.88 -14.14
N ASN A 443 10.91 -30.43 -15.36
CA ASN A 443 12.00 -30.95 -16.19
C ASN A 443 13.29 -30.13 -16.05
N GLY A 444 13.29 -29.06 -15.26
CA GLY A 444 14.44 -28.17 -15.04
C GLY A 444 14.58 -27.03 -16.06
N SER A 445 13.57 -26.77 -16.89
CA SER A 445 13.57 -25.64 -17.83
C SER A 445 13.16 -24.36 -17.12
N SER A 446 13.96 -23.30 -17.23
CA SER A 446 13.63 -22.00 -16.63
C SER A 446 12.32 -21.43 -17.16
N LEU A 447 11.48 -20.97 -16.25
CA LEU A 447 10.23 -20.29 -16.56
C LEU A 447 10.45 -18.78 -16.69
N SER A 448 9.69 -18.14 -17.58
CA SER A 448 9.68 -16.69 -17.71
C SER A 448 8.96 -16.04 -16.53
N ASP A 449 9.23 -14.77 -16.27
CA ASP A 449 8.62 -14.02 -15.16
C ASP A 449 7.09 -13.99 -15.23
N ASN A 450 6.53 -14.07 -16.45
CA ASN A 450 5.08 -14.08 -16.67
C ASN A 450 4.44 -15.48 -16.59
N ALA A 451 5.24 -16.54 -16.43
CA ALA A 451 4.71 -17.90 -16.33
C ALA A 451 3.98 -18.08 -14.99
N ARG A 452 2.88 -18.83 -15.00
CA ARG A 452 2.16 -19.20 -13.77
C ARG A 452 2.96 -20.21 -12.95
N LEU A 453 2.89 -20.04 -11.63
CA LEU A 453 3.39 -21.01 -10.68
C LEU A 453 2.42 -22.16 -10.56
N GLY A 454 2.94 -23.38 -10.59
CA GLY A 454 2.13 -24.60 -10.55
C GLY A 454 2.77 -25.71 -9.74
N THR A 455 1.96 -26.68 -9.34
CA THR A 455 2.41 -27.86 -8.61
C THR A 455 3.51 -28.61 -9.35
N GLY A 456 4.58 -28.96 -8.63
CA GLY A 456 5.74 -29.68 -9.16
C GLY A 456 6.79 -28.79 -9.83
N GLN A 457 6.53 -27.50 -9.98
CA GLN A 457 7.58 -26.54 -10.32
C GLN A 457 8.55 -26.36 -9.17
N VAL A 458 9.77 -25.95 -9.51
CA VAL A 458 10.88 -25.87 -8.56
C VAL A 458 11.36 -24.45 -8.46
N LEU A 459 11.43 -23.98 -7.22
CA LEU A 459 11.97 -22.70 -6.84
C LEU A 459 13.36 -22.88 -6.21
N SER A 460 14.36 -22.12 -6.66
CA SER A 460 15.71 -22.18 -6.06
C SER A 460 16.43 -20.84 -6.07
N ASN A 461 17.11 -20.53 -4.96
CA ASN A 461 18.04 -19.41 -4.86
C ASN A 461 19.52 -19.85 -4.90
N GLY A 462 19.79 -21.05 -5.44
CA GLY A 462 21.13 -21.65 -5.51
C GLY A 462 21.63 -22.30 -4.22
N LYS A 463 21.06 -21.95 -3.05
CA LYS A 463 21.38 -22.57 -1.76
C LYS A 463 20.28 -23.51 -1.27
N TYR A 464 19.03 -23.08 -1.44
CA TYR A 464 17.84 -23.83 -1.09
C TYR A 464 17.03 -24.13 -2.35
N LYS A 465 16.32 -25.26 -2.31
CA LYS A 465 15.47 -25.74 -3.39
C LYS A 465 14.15 -26.17 -2.77
N TYR A 466 13.06 -25.59 -3.25
CA TYR A 466 11.70 -25.89 -2.82
C TYR A 466 10.90 -26.37 -4.02
N THR A 467 10.09 -27.41 -3.81
CA THR A 467 9.06 -27.78 -4.80
C THR A 467 7.77 -27.06 -4.43
N ILE A 468 7.10 -26.49 -5.41
CA ILE A 468 5.83 -25.78 -5.23
C ILE A 468 4.70 -26.80 -5.25
N VAL A 469 3.76 -26.70 -4.31
CA VAL A 469 2.50 -27.45 -4.30
C VAL A 469 1.35 -26.48 -4.08
N ILE A 470 0.49 -26.38 -5.08
CA ILE A 470 -0.72 -25.55 -5.06
C ILE A 470 -1.92 -26.45 -4.81
N MET A 471 -2.65 -26.18 -3.72
CA MET A 471 -3.83 -26.95 -3.35
C MET A 471 -4.90 -26.80 -4.42
N GLY A 472 -5.29 -27.91 -5.04
CA GLY A 472 -6.27 -27.94 -6.13
C GLY A 472 -5.69 -27.87 -7.54
N ASP A 473 -4.42 -27.47 -7.74
CA ASP A 473 -3.72 -27.52 -9.03
C ASP A 473 -2.95 -28.85 -9.11
N VAL A 474 -3.56 -29.86 -9.70
CA VAL A 474 -3.02 -31.22 -9.75
C VAL A 474 -2.24 -31.46 -11.04
N ASN A 475 -2.56 -30.73 -12.12
CA ASN A 475 -1.81 -30.85 -13.36
C ASN A 475 -0.51 -30.02 -13.37
N GLY A 476 -0.37 -29.06 -12.46
CA GLY A 476 0.81 -28.22 -12.28
C GLY A 476 0.89 -27.03 -13.24
N ASP A 477 -0.24 -26.60 -13.82
CA ASP A 477 -0.28 -25.46 -14.76
C ASP A 477 -0.56 -24.11 -14.08
N GLY A 478 -0.80 -24.11 -12.77
CA GLY A 478 -1.10 -22.91 -12.00
C GLY A 478 -2.49 -22.33 -12.22
N ALA A 479 -3.43 -23.11 -12.74
CA ALA A 479 -4.83 -22.75 -12.88
C ALA A 479 -5.72 -23.89 -12.38
N ILE A 480 -6.59 -23.62 -11.41
CA ILE A 480 -7.46 -24.67 -10.90
C ILE A 480 -8.68 -24.82 -11.81
N GLY A 481 -8.74 -25.91 -12.55
CA GLY A 481 -9.73 -26.09 -13.59
C GLY A 481 -10.37 -27.48 -13.66
N SER A 482 -11.04 -27.70 -14.79
CA SER A 482 -11.71 -28.98 -15.07
C SER A 482 -10.72 -30.15 -15.15
N VAL A 483 -9.48 -29.90 -15.56
CA VAL A 483 -8.42 -30.92 -15.63
C VAL A 483 -8.06 -31.39 -14.23
N ASP A 484 -7.90 -30.49 -13.27
CA ASP A 484 -7.55 -30.83 -11.89
C ASP A 484 -8.65 -31.57 -11.17
N TYR A 485 -9.90 -31.17 -11.42
CA TYR A 485 -11.07 -31.93 -10.96
C TYR A 485 -11.04 -33.36 -11.49
N LEU A 486 -10.80 -33.54 -12.80
CA LEU A 486 -10.76 -34.86 -13.41
C LEU A 486 -9.58 -35.69 -12.87
N LEU A 487 -8.40 -35.09 -12.71
CA LEU A 487 -7.23 -35.77 -12.15
C LEU A 487 -7.46 -36.17 -10.69
N THR A 488 -7.93 -35.26 -9.84
CA THR A 488 -8.26 -35.55 -8.43
C THR A 488 -9.29 -36.67 -8.33
N LYS A 489 -10.33 -36.64 -9.18
CA LYS A 489 -11.33 -37.71 -9.26
C LYS A 489 -10.70 -39.03 -9.68
N ARG A 490 -9.82 -39.03 -10.69
CA ARG A 490 -9.14 -40.25 -11.16
C ARG A 490 -8.18 -40.82 -10.13
N ILE A 491 -7.49 -39.97 -9.38
CA ILE A 491 -6.63 -40.35 -8.25
C ILE A 491 -7.49 -41.04 -7.18
N PHE A 492 -8.59 -40.41 -6.76
CA PHE A 492 -9.51 -40.98 -5.77
C PHE A 492 -10.08 -42.34 -6.23
N LEU A 493 -10.39 -42.49 -7.52
CA LEU A 493 -10.90 -43.75 -8.10
C LEU A 493 -9.81 -44.80 -8.39
N GLY A 494 -8.51 -44.48 -8.16
CA GLY A 494 -7.40 -45.39 -8.46
C GLY A 494 -7.15 -45.62 -9.97
N THR A 495 -7.61 -44.70 -10.83
CA THR A 495 -7.50 -44.79 -12.30
C THR A 495 -6.42 -43.88 -12.90
N TYR A 496 -5.64 -43.25 -12.04
CA TYR A 496 -4.46 -42.45 -12.36
C TYR A 496 -3.44 -42.63 -11.23
N THR A 497 -2.16 -42.72 -11.58
CA THR A 497 -1.06 -42.86 -10.62
C THR A 497 -0.37 -41.50 -10.48
N PRO A 498 -0.65 -40.74 -9.40
CA PRO A 498 -0.03 -39.45 -9.15
C PRO A 498 1.36 -39.57 -8.54
N ASP A 499 2.18 -38.52 -8.69
CA ASP A 499 3.35 -38.32 -7.83
C ASP A 499 2.95 -37.72 -6.46
N ASP A 500 3.91 -37.62 -5.53
CA ASP A 500 3.64 -37.16 -4.17
C ASP A 500 3.14 -35.71 -4.10
N TYR A 501 3.57 -34.85 -5.02
CA TYR A 501 3.15 -33.46 -5.10
C TYR A 501 1.72 -33.36 -5.62
N GLN A 502 1.38 -34.16 -6.62
CA GLN A 502 0.01 -34.31 -7.14
C GLN A 502 -0.94 -34.89 -6.07
N ILE A 503 -0.48 -35.86 -5.27
CA ILE A 503 -1.24 -36.39 -4.13
C ILE A 503 -1.54 -35.27 -3.14
N ARG A 504 -0.51 -34.50 -2.75
CA ARG A 504 -0.66 -33.42 -1.78
C ARG A 504 -1.56 -32.29 -2.29
N ALA A 505 -1.41 -31.90 -3.57
CA ALA A 505 -2.28 -30.91 -4.22
C ALA A 505 -3.74 -31.35 -4.28
N ALA A 506 -3.98 -32.64 -4.54
CA ALA A 506 -5.31 -33.24 -4.61
C ALA A 506 -5.96 -33.47 -3.22
N ALA A 507 -5.17 -33.58 -2.16
CA ALA A 507 -5.62 -33.88 -0.79
C ALA A 507 -6.00 -32.60 0.00
N ILE A 508 -7.03 -31.89 -0.46
CA ILE A 508 -7.41 -30.57 0.09
C ILE A 508 -7.89 -30.63 1.54
N THR A 509 -8.59 -31.68 1.93
CA THR A 509 -9.28 -31.73 3.23
C THR A 509 -8.35 -32.06 4.40
N ASP A 510 -7.42 -32.99 4.22
CA ASP A 510 -6.54 -33.47 5.30
C ASP A 510 -5.05 -33.38 4.98
N GLY A 511 -4.68 -33.06 3.74
CA GLY A 511 -3.29 -33.03 3.28
C GLY A 511 -2.64 -34.40 3.15
N VAL A 512 -3.38 -35.50 3.36
CA VAL A 512 -2.84 -36.87 3.41
C VAL A 512 -3.24 -37.66 2.17
N ALA A 513 -4.53 -37.69 1.83
CA ALA A 513 -5.01 -38.48 0.71
C ALA A 513 -6.25 -37.85 0.06
N PRO A 514 -6.35 -37.85 -1.29
CA PRO A 514 -7.53 -37.32 -1.98
C PRO A 514 -8.79 -38.09 -1.63
N ARG A 515 -9.83 -37.38 -1.22
CA ARG A 515 -11.15 -37.90 -0.86
C ARG A 515 -12.19 -37.45 -1.88
N ALA A 516 -13.37 -38.06 -1.81
CA ALA A 516 -14.50 -37.64 -2.65
C ALA A 516 -14.88 -36.17 -2.43
N SER A 517 -14.71 -35.65 -1.21
CA SER A 517 -14.94 -34.25 -0.88
C SER A 517 -13.97 -33.31 -1.60
N ASP A 518 -12.76 -33.73 -1.91
CA ASP A 518 -11.72 -32.86 -2.46
C ASP A 518 -12.00 -32.52 -3.93
N TYR A 519 -12.26 -33.52 -4.77
CA TYR A 519 -12.63 -33.22 -6.17
C TYR A 519 -13.93 -32.43 -6.25
N LEU A 520 -14.85 -32.59 -5.29
CA LEU A 520 -16.08 -31.77 -5.24
C LEU A 520 -15.77 -30.33 -4.86
N LYS A 521 -14.84 -30.08 -3.93
CA LYS A 521 -14.36 -28.73 -3.58
C LYS A 521 -13.67 -28.07 -4.78
N ILE A 522 -12.77 -28.78 -5.47
CA ILE A 522 -12.12 -28.28 -6.70
C ILE A 522 -13.17 -27.95 -7.75
N LYS A 523 -14.12 -28.86 -7.97
CA LYS A 523 -15.23 -28.62 -8.90
C LYS A 523 -16.00 -27.36 -8.54
N ARG A 524 -16.36 -27.20 -7.27
CA ARG A 524 -17.10 -26.02 -6.83
C ARG A 524 -16.28 -24.74 -6.95
N HIS A 525 -14.96 -24.84 -6.81
CA HIS A 525 -14.03 -23.72 -6.93
C HIS A 525 -13.99 -23.12 -8.32
N PHE A 526 -13.64 -23.91 -9.34
CA PHE A 526 -13.60 -23.37 -10.70
C PHE A 526 -15.00 -23.07 -11.27
N LEU A 527 -16.07 -23.56 -10.63
CA LEU A 527 -17.45 -23.17 -10.92
C LEU A 527 -17.92 -21.95 -10.11
N GLY A 528 -17.07 -21.32 -9.31
CA GLY A 528 -17.36 -20.09 -8.57
C GLY A 528 -18.28 -20.25 -7.35
N SER A 529 -18.61 -21.48 -6.95
CA SER A 529 -19.57 -21.79 -5.87
C SER A 529 -18.93 -22.14 -4.52
N TYR A 530 -17.60 -22.04 -4.45
CA TYR A 530 -16.77 -22.32 -3.27
C TYR A 530 -15.40 -21.67 -3.52
N ASN A 531 -14.70 -21.19 -2.50
CA ASN A 531 -13.30 -20.79 -2.65
C ASN A 531 -12.43 -21.80 -1.90
N LEU A 532 -11.44 -22.40 -2.55
CA LEU A 532 -10.50 -23.31 -1.88
C LEU A 532 -9.64 -22.59 -0.83
N PHE A 533 -9.53 -21.27 -0.95
CA PHE A 533 -8.59 -20.43 -0.22
C PHE A 533 -9.27 -19.43 0.74
N SER A 534 -10.60 -19.52 0.91
CA SER A 534 -11.38 -18.69 1.85
C SER A 534 -11.42 -19.26 3.26
#